data_AF-A0A7X6TJ20-F1
#
_entry.id   AF-A0A7X6TJ20-F1
#
_cell.length_a   1.000
_cell.length_b   1.000
_cell.length_c   1.000
_cell.angle_alpha   90.00
_cell.angle_beta   90.00
_cell.angle_gamma   90.00
#
_symmetry.space_group_name_H-M   'P 1'
#
loop_
_entity.id
_entity.type
_entity.pdbx_description
1 polymer ?
#
loop_
_entity_poly.entity_id
_entity_poly.type
_entity_poly.pdbx_seq_one_letter_code
_entity_poly.pdbx_strand_id
1 'polypeptide(L)'
;DQVQSIGAALERFRKAGKKVIAFADSYSQAQYYLASWADRIYLQPMGAVHLRGFAVFRLYLREMLDRLAVNLHVFRVGTYKSALEPLIRNDMSPEDREANSLWLGNLWTACAADIARNRKLTVENLGENINAQVANLASVNGDRSALALTTGLVDGLKTHQEMEAELKALLGEPDTTDDFAHISFADYQETFTPPHTRAEGKDRLIGIIVAEGNILYGTGTVGQIGSDDLIRQIRKAREDKRVKALVLRISTGGGSALASELIRQELALTKKAGKPVVVSMAAMAASGGYWLSADADLIVASPVTLTGSIGIFGAVPTLERTLERLGVHGDGVGTTAVSHFGNLASAMSSEEQAMFQMDVEQGYRQFLEVVARGRKMEVAAVAKIAEGRVWDGATALRLGLVDRLGNLAEAVAEAARLAKVPAENGYYIELTPTSLRERFQRVDKPVEVLAARLLGPGALAALRQPLSGPVELLLGGADPRALYAHSLLPPPGELLR
;
A
#
# COMPACT_ATOMS: atom_id res chain seq x y z
N ASP A 1 5.39 -6.26 5.46
CA ASP A 1 4.42 -6.03 6.55
C ASP A 1 3.28 -7.05 6.58
N GLN A 2 2.28 -6.96 5.70
CA GLN A 2 1.09 -7.83 5.78
C GLN A 2 1.42 -9.33 5.73
N VAL A 3 2.21 -9.76 4.74
CA VAL A 3 2.63 -11.17 4.62
C VAL A 3 3.45 -11.61 5.84
N GLN A 4 4.33 -10.76 6.37
CA GLN A 4 5.08 -11.06 7.60
C GLN A 4 4.17 -11.19 8.82
N SER A 5 3.11 -10.38 8.91
CA SER A 5 2.12 -10.47 9.99
C SER A 5 1.35 -11.79 9.95
N ILE A 6 0.98 -12.25 8.74
CA ILE A 6 0.38 -13.58 8.54
C ILE A 6 1.40 -14.67 8.88
N GLY A 7 2.65 -14.54 8.41
CA GLY A 7 3.73 -15.47 8.70
C GLY A 7 4.01 -15.63 10.19
N ALA A 8 4.00 -14.53 10.96
CA ALA A 8 4.13 -14.58 12.41
C ALA A 8 2.94 -15.29 13.09
N ALA A 9 1.72 -15.17 12.55
CA ALA A 9 0.57 -15.93 13.02
C ALA A 9 0.69 -17.42 12.70
N LEU A 10 1.16 -17.78 11.50
CA LEU A 10 1.46 -19.17 11.13
C LEU A 10 2.55 -19.76 12.02
N GLU A 11 3.58 -19.01 12.35
CA GLU A 11 4.63 -19.46 13.27
C GLU A 11 4.08 -19.75 14.69
N ARG A 12 3.18 -18.89 15.21
CA ARG A 12 2.49 -19.17 16.49
C ARG A 12 1.63 -20.43 16.41
N PHE A 13 0.92 -20.63 15.30
CA PHE A 13 0.11 -21.83 15.07
C PHE A 13 0.98 -23.10 15.06
N ARG A 14 2.15 -23.05 14.41
CA ARG A 14 3.14 -24.13 14.40
C ARG A 14 3.72 -24.42 15.77
N LYS A 15 4.08 -23.39 16.53
CA LYS A 15 4.57 -23.52 17.91
C LYS A 15 3.54 -24.13 18.86
N ALA A 16 2.25 -24.05 18.55
CA ALA A 16 1.18 -24.74 19.27
C ALA A 16 1.07 -26.24 18.91
N GLY A 17 2.00 -26.80 18.13
CA GLY A 17 2.05 -28.21 17.77
C GLY A 17 1.20 -28.59 16.55
N LYS A 18 0.57 -27.62 15.89
CA LYS A 18 -0.25 -27.86 14.69
C LYS A 18 0.61 -27.73 13.42
N LYS A 19 0.39 -28.60 12.44
CA LYS A 19 1.15 -28.59 11.17
C LYS A 19 0.58 -27.56 10.19
N VAL A 20 1.46 -26.91 9.44
CA VAL A 20 1.12 -26.05 8.29
C VAL A 20 1.73 -26.64 7.03
N ILE A 21 0.89 -26.94 6.03
CA ILE A 21 1.30 -27.48 4.74
C ILE A 21 0.96 -26.44 3.67
N ALA A 22 1.92 -26.14 2.78
CA ALA A 22 1.71 -25.36 1.58
C ALA A 22 1.84 -26.27 0.36
N PHE A 23 0.87 -26.20 -0.54
CA PHE A 23 0.89 -26.91 -1.82
C PHE A 23 0.41 -25.96 -2.93
N ALA A 24 1.08 -26.00 -4.08
CA ALA A 24 0.68 -25.25 -5.26
C ALA A 24 1.25 -25.87 -6.53
N ASP A 25 0.59 -25.63 -7.66
CA ASP A 25 1.12 -25.97 -8.98
C ASP A 25 2.37 -25.15 -9.31
N SER A 26 2.41 -23.90 -8.89
CA SER A 26 3.57 -23.03 -8.97
C SER A 26 3.42 -21.92 -7.94
N TYR A 27 4.56 -21.42 -7.46
CA TYR A 27 4.57 -20.29 -6.53
C TYR A 27 5.10 -19.04 -7.22
N SER A 28 4.29 -18.00 -7.27
CA SER A 28 4.82 -16.64 -7.44
C SER A 28 5.71 -16.27 -6.23
N GLN A 29 6.56 -15.24 -6.36
CA GLN A 29 7.39 -14.77 -5.26
C GLN A 29 6.58 -14.44 -3.99
N ALA A 30 5.42 -13.81 -4.11
CA ALA A 30 4.58 -13.46 -2.96
C ALA A 30 3.95 -14.69 -2.30
N GLN A 31 3.45 -15.63 -3.11
CA GLN A 31 2.92 -16.90 -2.60
C GLN A 31 4.02 -17.74 -1.95
N TYR A 32 5.21 -17.80 -2.57
CA TYR A 32 6.34 -18.55 -2.02
C TYR A 32 6.84 -17.93 -0.73
N TYR A 33 6.87 -16.60 -0.64
CA TYR A 33 7.21 -15.92 0.60
C TYR A 33 6.28 -16.42 1.71
N LEU A 34 4.95 -16.36 1.51
CA LEU A 34 3.96 -16.90 2.47
C LEU A 34 4.13 -18.40 2.75
N ALA A 35 4.36 -19.20 1.71
CA ALA A 35 4.58 -20.64 1.83
C ALA A 35 5.84 -20.95 2.66
N SER A 36 6.85 -20.09 2.65
CA SER A 36 8.10 -20.31 3.39
C SER A 36 7.87 -20.54 4.89
N TRP A 37 6.81 -19.96 5.47
CA TRP A 37 6.47 -20.15 6.90
C TRP A 37 5.83 -21.51 7.23
N ALA A 38 5.51 -22.34 6.23
CA ALA A 38 4.95 -23.68 6.43
C ALA A 38 5.97 -24.67 7.02
N ASP A 39 5.48 -25.78 7.59
CA ASP A 39 6.32 -26.92 7.96
C ASP A 39 6.76 -27.72 6.74
N ARG A 40 5.86 -27.85 5.75
CA ARG A 40 6.09 -28.55 4.48
C ARG A 40 5.60 -27.70 3.32
N ILE A 41 6.40 -27.61 2.27
CA ILE A 41 6.09 -26.97 1.00
C ILE A 41 6.19 -28.02 -0.09
N TYR A 42 5.08 -28.33 -0.73
CA TYR A 42 5.02 -29.22 -1.87
C TYR A 42 4.77 -28.44 -3.15
N LEU A 43 5.31 -28.94 -4.26
CA LEU A 43 5.18 -28.36 -5.59
C LEU A 43 4.72 -29.42 -6.57
N GLN A 44 3.92 -29.06 -7.56
CA GLN A 44 3.55 -30.00 -8.62
C GLN A 44 4.79 -30.37 -9.49
N PRO A 45 4.93 -31.62 -10.00
CA PRO A 45 6.13 -32.07 -10.73
C PRO A 45 6.48 -31.34 -12.04
N MET A 46 5.62 -30.49 -12.56
CA MET A 46 5.84 -29.59 -13.70
C MET A 46 5.84 -28.12 -13.27
N GLY A 47 5.79 -27.87 -11.97
CA GLY A 47 5.71 -26.57 -11.35
C GLY A 47 7.02 -25.82 -11.23
N ALA A 48 6.94 -24.58 -10.77
CA ALA A 48 8.10 -23.76 -10.49
C ALA A 48 7.92 -22.85 -9.26
N VAL A 49 9.05 -22.46 -8.66
CA VAL A 49 9.14 -21.37 -7.69
C VAL A 49 9.74 -20.15 -8.38
N HIS A 50 8.97 -19.08 -8.51
CA HIS A 50 9.35 -17.87 -9.26
C HIS A 50 9.90 -16.78 -8.35
N LEU A 51 11.12 -16.97 -7.83
CA LEU A 51 11.87 -15.93 -7.14
C LEU A 51 12.70 -15.10 -8.12
N ARG A 52 12.58 -13.77 -8.03
CA ARG A 52 13.19 -12.82 -8.98
C ARG A 52 13.71 -11.53 -8.35
N GLY A 53 13.60 -11.38 -7.04
CA GLY A 53 13.97 -10.13 -6.35
C GLY A 53 12.90 -9.05 -6.45
N PHE A 54 13.24 -7.83 -6.00
CA PHE A 54 12.39 -6.65 -6.14
C PHE A 54 12.98 -5.68 -7.15
N ALA A 55 12.11 -5.02 -7.91
CA ALA A 55 12.49 -4.02 -8.90
C ALA A 55 11.46 -2.89 -8.93
N VAL A 56 11.90 -1.69 -9.31
CA VAL A 56 11.04 -0.52 -9.51
C VAL A 56 11.25 -0.05 -10.95
N PHE A 57 10.17 -0.08 -11.73
CA PHE A 57 10.14 0.47 -13.07
C PHE A 57 9.08 1.56 -13.13
N ARG A 58 9.39 2.66 -13.82
CA ARG A 58 8.48 3.78 -14.04
C ARG A 58 8.57 4.19 -15.50
N LEU A 59 7.44 4.61 -16.06
CA LEU A 59 7.43 5.26 -17.36
C LEU A 59 7.87 6.72 -17.17
N TYR A 60 8.60 7.23 -18.15
CA TYR A 60 9.02 8.62 -18.21
C TYR A 60 8.47 9.22 -19.50
N LEU A 61 7.70 10.30 -19.36
CA LEU A 61 6.81 10.87 -20.36
C LEU A 61 7.27 12.23 -20.84
N ARG A 62 8.44 12.72 -20.41
CA ARG A 62 8.91 14.07 -20.74
C ARG A 62 8.90 14.35 -22.24
N GLU A 63 9.51 13.49 -23.04
CA GLU A 63 9.51 13.64 -24.50
C GLU A 63 8.11 13.56 -25.12
N MET A 64 7.21 12.75 -24.56
CA MET A 64 5.82 12.69 -25.01
C MET A 64 5.11 14.02 -24.75
N LEU A 65 5.27 14.59 -23.55
CA LEU A 65 4.68 15.88 -23.17
C LEU A 65 5.25 17.02 -24.02
N ASP A 66 6.56 17.02 -24.31
CA ASP A 66 7.19 17.98 -25.21
C ASP A 66 6.63 17.86 -26.65
N ARG A 67 6.38 16.64 -27.13
CA ARG A 67 5.72 16.40 -28.45
C ARG A 67 4.28 16.88 -28.48
N LEU A 68 3.54 16.73 -27.39
CA LEU A 68 2.20 17.27 -27.23
C LEU A 68 2.19 18.78 -26.96
N ALA A 69 3.38 19.40 -26.84
CA ALA A 69 3.56 20.80 -26.47
C ALA A 69 2.88 21.18 -25.14
N VAL A 70 2.78 20.23 -24.21
CA VAL A 70 2.30 20.51 -22.85
C VAL A 70 3.41 21.20 -22.08
N ASN A 71 3.10 22.33 -21.47
CA ASN A 71 4.04 23.03 -20.59
C ASN A 71 3.75 22.62 -19.15
N LEU A 72 4.78 22.21 -18.39
CA LEU A 72 4.64 21.75 -17.01
C LEU A 72 5.49 22.62 -16.10
N HIS A 73 4.84 23.53 -15.37
CA HIS A 73 5.48 24.39 -14.37
C HIS A 73 5.66 23.61 -13.08
N VAL A 74 6.89 23.41 -12.64
CA VAL A 74 7.23 22.49 -11.54
C VAL A 74 7.87 23.28 -10.41
N PHE A 75 7.31 23.12 -9.22
CA PHE A 75 7.75 23.75 -7.99
C PHE A 75 8.08 22.63 -7.01
N ARG A 76 9.30 22.58 -6.47
CA ARG A 76 9.68 21.52 -5.54
C ARG A 76 10.76 21.96 -4.57
N VAL A 77 10.72 21.37 -3.38
CA VAL A 77 11.83 21.38 -2.43
C VAL A 77 12.08 19.95 -1.96
N GLY A 78 13.34 19.54 -2.10
CA GLY A 78 13.81 18.19 -1.80
C GLY A 78 14.55 17.55 -2.96
N THR A 79 15.86 17.32 -2.80
CA THR A 79 16.70 16.62 -3.79
C THR A 79 16.15 15.25 -4.18
N TYR A 80 15.65 14.50 -3.21
CA TYR A 80 15.09 13.16 -3.39
C TYR A 80 13.57 13.16 -3.64
N LYS A 81 12.93 14.32 -3.78
CA LYS A 81 11.48 14.41 -4.06
C LYS A 81 11.22 14.13 -5.55
N SER A 82 11.18 12.85 -5.89
CA SER A 82 11.21 12.35 -7.28
C SER A 82 9.85 12.05 -7.90
N ALA A 83 8.74 12.31 -7.21
CA ALA A 83 7.39 11.97 -7.68
C ALA A 83 7.03 12.57 -9.05
N LEU A 84 7.62 13.73 -9.41
CA LEU A 84 7.41 14.39 -10.69
C LEU A 84 8.43 14.00 -11.77
N GLU A 85 9.51 13.28 -11.44
CA GLU A 85 10.54 12.88 -12.43
C GLU A 85 9.95 12.19 -13.67
N PRO A 86 8.95 11.29 -13.55
CA PRO A 86 8.25 10.71 -14.70
C PRO A 86 7.71 11.74 -15.70
N LEU A 87 7.44 12.97 -15.29
CA LEU A 87 6.87 14.01 -16.16
C LEU A 87 7.92 15.01 -16.67
N ILE A 88 9.07 15.11 -15.99
CA ILE A 88 10.06 16.17 -16.26
C ILE A 88 11.38 15.63 -16.82
N ARG A 89 11.61 14.31 -16.73
CA ARG A 89 12.79 13.59 -17.25
C ARG A 89 12.37 12.42 -18.15
N ASN A 90 13.34 11.85 -18.86
CA ASN A 90 13.21 10.58 -19.59
C ASN A 90 13.82 9.39 -18.82
N ASP A 91 14.42 9.65 -17.67
CA ASP A 91 15.11 8.67 -16.84
C ASP A 91 15.09 9.04 -15.35
N MET A 92 15.42 8.06 -14.52
CA MET A 92 15.61 8.23 -13.08
C MET A 92 16.87 9.04 -12.81
N SER A 93 16.75 10.11 -12.00
CA SER A 93 17.92 10.87 -11.55
C SER A 93 18.88 10.00 -10.72
N PRO A 94 20.17 10.38 -10.61
CA PRO A 94 21.11 9.71 -9.71
C PRO A 94 20.60 9.65 -8.26
N GLU A 95 19.93 10.71 -7.80
CA GLU A 95 19.43 10.84 -6.43
C GLU A 95 18.20 9.95 -6.18
N ASP A 96 17.24 9.92 -7.09
CA ASP A 96 16.11 8.96 -7.01
C ASP A 96 16.62 7.51 -7.11
N ARG A 97 17.65 7.25 -7.92
CA ARG A 97 18.28 5.94 -8.02
C ARG A 97 18.94 5.53 -6.71
N GLU A 98 19.71 6.41 -6.09
CA GLU A 98 20.32 6.17 -4.79
C GLU A 98 19.27 5.86 -3.71
N ALA A 99 18.23 6.70 -3.62
CA ALA A 99 17.16 6.51 -2.64
C ALA A 99 16.39 5.20 -2.89
N ASN A 100 16.02 4.92 -4.14
CA ASN A 100 15.28 3.71 -4.50
C ASN A 100 16.11 2.45 -4.28
N SER A 101 17.38 2.43 -4.70
CA SER A 101 18.26 1.28 -4.47
C SER A 101 18.41 0.95 -2.99
N LEU A 102 18.47 1.96 -2.11
CA LEU A 102 18.61 1.74 -0.67
C LEU A 102 17.41 1.00 -0.07
N TRP A 103 16.20 1.57 -0.18
CA TRP A 103 15.03 0.95 0.45
C TRP A 103 14.66 -0.37 -0.25
N LEU A 104 14.83 -0.46 -1.57
CA LEU A 104 14.55 -1.68 -2.33
C LEU A 104 15.48 -2.82 -1.91
N GLY A 105 16.77 -2.51 -1.74
CA GLY A 105 17.77 -3.44 -1.21
C GLY A 105 17.41 -3.91 0.20
N ASN A 106 17.09 -2.99 1.11
CA ASN A 106 16.71 -3.34 2.49
C ASN A 106 15.46 -4.24 2.55
N LEU A 107 14.44 -3.93 1.75
CA LEU A 107 13.23 -4.75 1.63
C LEU A 107 13.55 -6.16 1.11
N TRP A 108 14.39 -6.26 0.08
CA TRP A 108 14.80 -7.54 -0.48
C TRP A 108 15.63 -8.34 0.52
N THR A 109 16.60 -7.72 1.19
CA THR A 109 17.40 -8.36 2.24
C THR A 109 16.52 -8.92 3.35
N ALA A 110 15.51 -8.18 3.82
CA ALA A 110 14.59 -8.67 4.83
C ALA A 110 13.77 -9.88 4.33
N CYS A 111 13.24 -9.82 3.10
CA CYS A 111 12.51 -10.92 2.47
C CYS A 111 13.38 -12.18 2.31
N ALA A 112 14.59 -12.02 1.77
CA ALA A 112 15.54 -13.08 1.56
C ALA A 112 15.99 -13.72 2.89
N ALA A 113 16.25 -12.91 3.92
CA ALA A 113 16.60 -13.40 5.25
C ALA A 113 15.47 -14.21 5.90
N ASP A 114 14.22 -13.78 5.73
CA ASP A 114 13.05 -14.53 6.20
C ASP A 114 12.92 -15.88 5.48
N ILE A 115 13.01 -15.91 4.15
CA ILE A 115 12.96 -17.15 3.35
C ILE A 115 14.11 -18.08 3.75
N ALA A 116 15.33 -17.57 3.79
CA ALA A 116 16.52 -18.33 4.14
C ALA A 116 16.40 -18.96 5.53
N ARG A 117 16.00 -18.19 6.54
CA ARG A 117 15.74 -18.70 7.90
C ARG A 117 14.66 -19.77 7.90
N ASN A 118 13.53 -19.52 7.24
CA ASN A 118 12.40 -20.43 7.25
C ASN A 118 12.69 -21.75 6.54
N ARG A 119 13.50 -21.72 5.47
CA ARG A 119 13.91 -22.89 4.66
C ARG A 119 15.24 -23.50 5.07
N LYS A 120 15.89 -22.98 6.12
CA LYS A 120 17.23 -23.40 6.58
C LYS A 120 18.29 -23.31 5.46
N LEU A 121 18.18 -22.28 4.64
CA LEU A 121 19.14 -21.91 3.60
C LEU A 121 19.99 -20.73 4.07
N THR A 122 21.08 -20.43 3.36
CA THR A 122 21.81 -19.17 3.50
C THR A 122 21.25 -18.13 2.53
N VAL A 123 21.44 -16.84 2.83
CA VAL A 123 21.01 -15.75 1.94
C VAL A 123 21.83 -15.77 0.65
N GLU A 124 23.10 -16.16 0.76
CA GLU A 124 24.03 -16.34 -0.35
C GLU A 124 23.52 -17.41 -1.32
N ASN A 125 23.18 -18.61 -0.83
CA ASN A 125 22.65 -19.70 -1.67
C ASN A 125 21.34 -19.29 -2.35
N LEU A 126 20.45 -18.58 -1.63
CA LEU A 126 19.21 -18.06 -2.21
C LEU A 126 19.49 -17.05 -3.33
N GLY A 127 20.48 -16.16 -3.12
CA GLY A 127 20.92 -15.20 -4.12
C GLY A 127 21.54 -15.87 -5.34
N GLU A 128 22.41 -16.85 -5.15
CA GLU A 128 23.00 -17.65 -6.25
C GLU A 128 21.93 -18.38 -7.05
N ASN A 129 20.94 -18.98 -6.39
CA ASN A 129 19.80 -19.63 -7.04
C ASN A 129 19.06 -18.68 -8.00
N ILE A 130 18.89 -17.42 -7.60
CA ILE A 130 18.15 -16.40 -8.35
C ILE A 130 19.02 -15.77 -9.46
N ASN A 131 20.28 -15.46 -9.15
CA ASN A 131 21.17 -14.72 -10.04
C ASN A 131 21.85 -15.60 -11.10
N ALA A 132 22.03 -16.89 -10.84
CA ALA A 132 22.64 -17.86 -11.76
C ALA A 132 21.60 -18.81 -12.39
N GLN A 133 20.36 -18.35 -12.59
CA GLN A 133 19.23 -19.20 -13.01
C GLN A 133 19.52 -20.09 -14.23
N VAL A 134 20.18 -19.58 -15.27
CA VAL A 134 20.48 -20.38 -16.47
C VAL A 134 21.42 -21.54 -16.14
N ALA A 135 22.48 -21.29 -15.37
CA ALA A 135 23.43 -22.33 -14.96
C ALA A 135 22.77 -23.36 -14.03
N ASN A 136 22.00 -22.89 -13.05
CA ASN A 136 21.30 -23.76 -12.11
C ASN A 136 20.21 -24.60 -12.80
N LEU A 137 19.50 -24.03 -13.78
CA LEU A 137 18.50 -24.77 -14.53
C LEU A 137 19.14 -25.80 -15.47
N ALA A 138 20.31 -25.47 -16.03
CA ALA A 138 21.10 -26.41 -16.84
C ALA A 138 21.56 -27.63 -16.02
N SER A 139 21.91 -27.46 -14.73
CA SER A 139 22.33 -28.60 -13.88
C SER A 139 21.21 -29.61 -13.61
N VAL A 140 19.96 -29.27 -13.92
CA VAL A 140 18.79 -30.15 -13.83
C VAL A 140 18.05 -30.26 -15.17
N ASN A 141 18.75 -30.07 -16.29
CA ASN A 141 18.22 -30.25 -17.65
C ASN A 141 16.94 -29.45 -17.98
N GLY A 142 16.77 -28.24 -17.44
CA GLY A 142 15.58 -27.44 -17.72
C GLY A 142 14.44 -27.61 -16.71
N ASP A 143 14.52 -28.58 -15.79
CA ASP A 143 13.42 -28.92 -14.88
C ASP A 143 13.39 -27.97 -13.67
N ARG A 144 12.42 -27.06 -13.66
CA ARG A 144 12.24 -26.07 -12.58
C ARG A 144 11.75 -26.71 -11.28
N SER A 145 11.02 -27.81 -11.34
CA SER A 145 10.51 -28.50 -10.16
C SER A 145 11.66 -29.25 -9.47
N ALA A 146 12.51 -29.92 -10.26
CA ALA A 146 13.74 -30.54 -9.79
C ALA A 146 14.68 -29.49 -9.19
N LEU A 147 14.83 -28.33 -9.84
CA LEU A 147 15.64 -27.23 -9.28
C LEU A 147 15.12 -26.78 -7.91
N ALA A 148 13.81 -26.57 -7.78
CA ALA A 148 13.22 -26.15 -6.51
C ALA A 148 13.42 -27.19 -5.40
N LEU A 149 13.38 -28.48 -5.75
CA LEU A 149 13.61 -29.58 -4.80
C LEU A 149 15.08 -29.67 -4.39
N THR A 150 16.02 -29.72 -5.34
CA THR A 150 17.46 -29.90 -5.07
C THR A 150 18.07 -28.71 -4.33
N THR A 151 17.52 -27.51 -4.53
CA THR A 151 17.92 -26.29 -3.81
C THR A 151 17.28 -26.14 -2.44
N GLY A 152 16.40 -27.05 -2.03
CA GLY A 152 15.71 -27.02 -0.73
C GLY A 152 14.59 -25.98 -0.63
N LEU A 153 14.22 -25.35 -1.75
CA LEU A 153 13.10 -24.40 -1.79
C LEU A 153 11.76 -25.12 -1.51
N VAL A 154 11.63 -26.39 -1.90
CA VAL A 154 10.46 -27.22 -1.59
C VAL A 154 10.88 -28.52 -0.93
N ASP A 155 9.97 -29.12 -0.18
CA ASP A 155 10.19 -30.37 0.57
C ASP A 155 9.85 -31.62 -0.23
N GLY A 156 9.11 -31.48 -1.34
CA GLY A 156 8.75 -32.60 -2.20
C GLY A 156 7.96 -32.17 -3.43
N LEU A 157 7.91 -33.06 -4.41
CA LEU A 157 7.06 -32.92 -5.59
C LEU A 157 5.85 -33.83 -5.45
N LYS A 158 4.64 -33.31 -5.62
CA LYS A 158 3.39 -34.05 -5.46
C LYS A 158 2.36 -33.66 -6.50
N THR A 159 1.66 -34.63 -7.07
CA THR A 159 0.43 -34.35 -7.82
C THR A 159 -0.70 -33.97 -6.87
N HIS A 160 -1.80 -33.44 -7.42
CA HIS A 160 -3.02 -33.19 -6.64
C HIS A 160 -3.53 -34.46 -5.96
N GLN A 161 -3.53 -35.60 -6.67
CA GLN A 161 -3.98 -36.88 -6.09
C GLN A 161 -3.08 -37.35 -4.95
N GLU A 162 -1.75 -37.19 -5.08
CA GLU A 162 -0.81 -37.55 -4.02
C GLU A 162 -0.93 -36.65 -2.79
N MET A 163 -1.23 -35.36 -3.00
CA MET A 163 -1.48 -34.42 -1.91
C MET A 163 -2.82 -34.73 -1.21
N GLU A 164 -3.87 -34.99 -1.97
CA GLU A 164 -5.18 -35.39 -1.43
C GLU A 164 -5.07 -36.68 -0.61
N ALA A 165 -4.40 -37.70 -1.13
CA ALA A 165 -4.16 -38.95 -0.41
C ALA A 165 -3.38 -38.74 0.90
N GLU A 166 -2.37 -37.85 0.90
CA GLU A 166 -1.63 -37.50 2.12
C GLU A 166 -2.53 -36.77 3.14
N LEU A 167 -3.38 -35.85 2.70
CA LEU A 167 -4.30 -35.14 3.58
C LEU A 167 -5.37 -36.08 4.16
N LYS A 168 -5.95 -36.98 3.35
CA LYS A 168 -6.87 -38.04 3.81
C LYS A 168 -6.19 -38.92 4.85
N ALA A 169 -4.93 -39.33 4.63
CA ALA A 169 -4.17 -40.11 5.61
C ALA A 169 -3.87 -39.36 6.91
N LEU A 170 -3.69 -38.04 6.86
CA LEU A 170 -3.37 -37.20 8.02
C LEU A 170 -4.60 -36.78 8.85
N LEU A 171 -5.72 -36.52 8.18
CA LEU A 171 -6.89 -35.87 8.76
C LEU A 171 -8.12 -36.79 8.83
N GLY A 172 -8.08 -37.92 8.12
CA GLY A 172 -9.23 -38.79 7.91
C GLY A 172 -10.16 -38.27 6.82
N GLU A 173 -11.17 -39.08 6.51
CA GLU A 173 -12.25 -38.78 5.58
C GLU A 173 -13.52 -38.45 6.38
N PRO A 174 -14.26 -37.38 6.05
CA PRO A 174 -15.54 -37.09 6.68
C PRO A 174 -16.63 -37.99 6.09
N ASP A 175 -17.64 -38.33 6.89
CA ASP A 175 -18.72 -39.26 6.50
C ASP A 175 -19.58 -38.77 5.31
N THR A 176 -19.47 -37.49 4.94
CA THR A 176 -20.41 -36.81 4.03
C THR A 176 -19.84 -36.50 2.63
N THR A 177 -18.53 -36.65 2.40
CA THR A 177 -17.88 -36.33 1.12
C THR A 177 -16.68 -37.23 0.86
N ASP A 178 -16.41 -37.59 -0.40
CA ASP A 178 -15.15 -38.24 -0.82
C ASP A 178 -14.01 -37.21 -0.88
N ASP A 179 -13.64 -36.65 0.28
CA ASP A 179 -12.58 -35.65 0.43
C ASP A 179 -11.88 -35.85 1.79
N PHE A 180 -10.83 -35.08 2.10
CA PHE A 180 -10.24 -35.07 3.44
C PHE A 180 -11.03 -34.14 4.38
N ALA A 181 -10.99 -34.41 5.68
CA ALA A 181 -11.67 -33.59 6.68
C ALA A 181 -11.09 -32.16 6.71
N HIS A 182 -11.85 -31.18 6.23
CA HIS A 182 -11.42 -29.79 6.17
C HIS A 182 -12.57 -28.80 6.34
N ILE A 183 -12.22 -27.53 6.57
CA ILE A 183 -13.13 -26.39 6.52
C ILE A 183 -12.46 -25.31 5.68
N SER A 184 -13.21 -24.71 4.76
CA SER A 184 -12.67 -23.61 3.96
C SER A 184 -12.37 -22.40 4.85
N PHE A 185 -11.45 -21.53 4.42
CA PHE A 185 -11.17 -20.31 5.17
C PHE A 185 -12.41 -19.42 5.29
N ALA A 186 -13.23 -19.35 4.24
CA ALA A 186 -14.45 -18.55 4.22
C ALA A 186 -15.47 -19.04 5.27
N ASP A 187 -15.73 -20.36 5.30
CA ASP A 187 -16.65 -20.93 6.28
C ASP A 187 -16.09 -20.82 7.69
N TYR A 188 -14.77 -21.01 7.87
CA TYR A 188 -14.13 -20.85 9.17
C TYR A 188 -14.27 -19.42 9.71
N GLN A 189 -14.22 -18.39 8.87
CA GLN A 189 -14.41 -17.00 9.29
C GLN A 189 -15.79 -16.74 9.91
N GLU A 190 -16.81 -17.50 9.53
CA GLU A 190 -18.15 -17.36 10.10
C GLU A 190 -18.27 -17.95 11.51
N THR A 191 -17.29 -18.76 11.93
CA THR A 191 -17.32 -19.47 13.22
C THR A 191 -16.80 -18.67 14.41
N PHE A 192 -16.10 -17.55 14.19
CA PHE A 192 -15.49 -16.76 15.26
C PHE A 192 -15.81 -15.27 15.14
N THR A 193 -15.81 -14.58 16.28
CA THR A 193 -15.93 -13.12 16.33
C THR A 193 -14.57 -12.49 15.98
N PRO A 194 -14.50 -11.62 14.96
CA PRO A 194 -13.24 -10.98 14.58
C PRO A 194 -12.58 -10.23 15.75
N PRO A 195 -11.23 -10.22 15.82
CA PRO A 195 -10.51 -9.39 16.79
C PRO A 195 -10.92 -7.93 16.66
N HIS A 196 -10.91 -7.22 17.78
CA HIS A 196 -11.32 -5.81 17.84
C HIS A 196 -12.77 -5.55 17.40
N THR A 197 -13.64 -6.55 17.55
CA THR A 197 -15.08 -6.31 17.57
C THR A 197 -15.45 -5.68 18.91
N ARG A 198 -16.32 -4.66 18.88
CA ARG A 198 -16.77 -3.99 20.10
C ARG A 198 -17.60 -4.98 20.93
N ALA A 199 -17.01 -5.49 22.01
CA ALA A 199 -17.73 -6.35 22.95
C ALA A 199 -18.65 -5.52 23.86
N GLU A 200 -19.83 -6.06 24.16
CA GLU A 200 -20.77 -5.48 25.12
C GLU A 200 -20.16 -5.49 26.54
N GLY A 201 -20.41 -4.43 27.32
CA GLY A 201 -19.90 -4.28 28.69
C GLY A 201 -18.49 -3.71 28.85
N LYS A 202 -17.78 -3.36 27.77
CA LYS A 202 -16.46 -2.71 27.86
C LYS A 202 -16.58 -1.17 27.92
N ASP A 203 -16.18 -0.58 29.05
CA ASP A 203 -16.27 0.87 29.29
C ASP A 203 -14.96 1.65 29.07
N ARG A 204 -13.86 0.94 28.83
CA ARG A 204 -12.52 1.51 28.60
C ARG A 204 -11.91 0.92 27.34
N LEU A 205 -12.03 1.67 26.24
CA LEU A 205 -11.78 1.20 24.88
C LEU A 205 -10.52 1.82 24.28
N ILE A 206 -9.95 1.15 23.29
CA ILE A 206 -8.94 1.70 22.38
C ILE A 206 -9.60 1.83 21.00
N GLY A 207 -9.74 3.04 20.50
CA GLY A 207 -10.34 3.28 19.19
C GLY A 207 -9.32 3.05 18.08
N ILE A 208 -9.64 2.18 17.11
CA ILE A 208 -8.79 1.90 15.95
C ILE A 208 -9.44 2.51 14.72
N ILE A 209 -8.73 3.43 14.05
CA ILE A 209 -9.16 4.01 12.77
C ILE A 209 -8.18 3.55 11.69
N VAL A 210 -8.70 3.04 10.58
CA VAL A 210 -7.91 2.67 9.40
C VAL A 210 -8.09 3.72 8.34
N ALA A 211 -6.99 4.23 7.79
CA ALA A 211 -6.97 5.21 6.71
C ALA A 211 -6.01 4.75 5.60
N GLU A 212 -6.55 4.49 4.41
CA GLU A 212 -5.80 3.97 3.27
C GLU A 212 -6.14 4.75 2.00
N GLY A 213 -5.11 4.99 1.17
CA GLY A 213 -5.23 5.74 -0.08
C GLY A 213 -4.54 7.11 -0.04
N ASN A 214 -4.72 7.90 -1.10
CA ASN A 214 -4.16 9.25 -1.13
C ASN A 214 -4.98 10.19 -0.24
N ILE A 215 -4.31 11.18 0.32
CA ILE A 215 -4.92 12.18 1.20
C ILE A 215 -5.49 13.30 0.34
N LEU A 216 -6.82 13.47 0.40
CA LEU A 216 -7.56 14.51 -0.31
C LEU A 216 -8.23 15.46 0.68
N TYR A 217 -8.40 16.70 0.25
CA TYR A 217 -9.20 17.67 0.99
C TYR A 217 -10.69 17.38 0.78
N GLY A 218 -11.49 17.47 1.85
CA GLY A 218 -12.92 17.21 1.82
C GLY A 218 -13.28 15.75 2.12
N THR A 219 -14.39 15.28 1.57
CA THR A 219 -14.83 13.88 1.65
C THR A 219 -14.11 13.01 0.64
N GLY A 220 -13.69 11.80 1.05
CA GLY A 220 -12.98 10.86 0.19
C GLY A 220 -13.94 10.00 -0.62
N THR A 221 -13.51 9.59 -1.80
CA THR A 221 -14.12 8.47 -2.53
C THR A 221 -13.59 7.14 -1.98
N VAL A 222 -14.16 6.02 -2.44
CA VAL A 222 -13.70 4.68 -2.06
C VAL A 222 -12.20 4.53 -2.38
N GLY A 223 -11.43 4.03 -1.40
CA GLY A 223 -9.98 3.86 -1.54
C GLY A 223 -9.15 5.14 -1.40
N GLN A 224 -9.73 6.23 -0.89
CA GLN A 224 -9.04 7.50 -0.60
C GLN A 224 -9.24 7.94 0.85
N ILE A 225 -8.29 8.74 1.35
CA ILE A 225 -8.38 9.38 2.67
C ILE A 225 -8.96 10.79 2.48
N GLY A 226 -10.25 10.96 2.73
CA GLY A 226 -10.86 12.29 2.84
C GLY A 226 -10.58 12.93 4.19
N SER A 227 -10.05 14.16 4.21
CA SER A 227 -9.80 14.90 5.45
C SER A 227 -11.04 14.98 6.34
N ASP A 228 -12.20 15.29 5.78
CA ASP A 228 -13.40 15.53 6.56
C ASP A 228 -13.90 14.24 7.20
N ASP A 229 -13.81 13.12 6.46
CA ASP A 229 -14.21 11.81 6.93
C ASP A 229 -13.34 11.34 8.10
N LEU A 230 -12.02 11.44 7.92
CA LEU A 230 -11.06 11.02 8.93
C LEU A 230 -11.13 11.94 10.17
N ILE A 231 -11.26 13.25 9.98
CA ILE A 231 -11.46 14.20 11.10
C ILE A 231 -12.72 13.86 11.88
N ARG A 232 -13.84 13.51 11.22
CA ARG A 232 -15.06 13.08 11.92
C ARG A 232 -14.85 11.80 12.75
N GLN A 233 -14.09 10.82 12.24
CA GLN A 233 -13.76 9.61 13.01
C GLN A 233 -12.88 9.92 14.21
N ILE A 234 -11.83 10.72 14.02
CA ILE A 234 -10.91 11.11 15.10
C ILE A 234 -11.68 11.91 16.16
N ARG A 235 -12.53 12.84 15.75
CA ARG A 235 -13.40 13.61 16.64
C ARG A 235 -14.34 12.71 17.44
N LYS A 236 -15.00 11.74 16.79
CA LYS A 236 -15.85 10.74 17.46
C LYS A 236 -15.06 9.95 18.50
N ALA A 237 -13.82 9.55 18.19
CA ALA A 237 -12.92 8.88 19.13
C ALA A 237 -12.53 9.81 20.30
N ARG A 238 -12.26 11.08 20.02
CA ARG A 238 -11.90 12.11 21.02
C ARG A 238 -13.06 12.41 21.97
N GLU A 239 -14.29 12.43 21.49
CA GLU A 239 -15.47 12.81 22.28
C GLU A 239 -16.13 11.63 23.02
N ASP A 240 -15.95 10.38 22.56
CA ASP A 240 -16.45 9.20 23.28
C ASP A 240 -15.67 8.99 24.60
N LYS A 241 -16.34 9.19 25.73
CA LYS A 241 -15.76 9.05 27.08
C LYS A 241 -15.20 7.65 27.36
N ARG A 242 -15.63 6.62 26.64
CA ARG A 242 -15.13 5.24 26.82
C ARG A 242 -13.80 5.03 26.12
N VAL A 243 -13.55 5.75 25.02
CA VAL A 243 -12.27 5.69 24.31
C VAL A 243 -11.19 6.37 25.16
N LYS A 244 -10.15 5.60 25.52
CA LYS A 244 -9.03 6.06 26.35
C LYS A 244 -7.74 6.28 25.57
N ALA A 245 -7.59 5.63 24.41
CA ALA A 245 -6.52 5.86 23.45
C ALA A 245 -7.03 5.70 22.01
N LEU A 246 -6.31 6.29 21.07
CA LEU A 246 -6.55 6.17 19.64
C LEU A 246 -5.35 5.51 18.96
N VAL A 247 -5.62 4.50 18.14
CA VAL A 247 -4.67 3.93 17.19
C VAL A 247 -5.11 4.34 15.78
N LEU A 248 -4.23 5.05 15.07
CA LEU A 248 -4.44 5.40 13.66
C LEU A 248 -3.56 4.51 12.79
N ARG A 249 -4.19 3.54 12.10
CA ARG A 249 -3.53 2.65 11.14
C ARG A 249 -3.56 3.29 9.75
N ILE A 250 -2.39 3.64 9.21
CA ILE A 250 -2.30 4.33 7.92
C ILE A 250 -1.53 3.56 6.86
N SER A 251 -2.03 3.61 5.62
CA SER A 251 -1.35 3.13 4.41
C SER A 251 -1.49 4.18 3.29
N THR A 252 -0.52 5.07 3.16
CA THR A 252 -0.61 6.20 2.22
C THR A 252 0.76 6.70 1.75
N GLY A 253 0.84 7.06 0.47
CA GLY A 253 1.96 7.80 -0.12
C GLY A 253 1.91 9.31 0.17
N GLY A 254 0.83 9.79 0.81
CA GLY A 254 0.59 11.19 1.11
C GLY A 254 -0.52 11.79 0.24
N GLY A 255 -0.41 13.08 -0.06
CA GLY A 255 -1.41 13.82 -0.81
C GLY A 255 -1.42 15.29 -0.42
N SER A 256 -2.61 15.88 -0.29
CA SER A 256 -2.80 17.29 0.08
C SER A 256 -2.14 17.64 1.42
N ALA A 257 -1.26 18.64 1.40
CA ALA A 257 -0.59 19.16 2.58
C ALA A 257 -1.60 19.78 3.58
N LEU A 258 -2.55 20.57 3.07
CA LEU A 258 -3.61 21.16 3.89
C LEU A 258 -4.47 20.09 4.57
N ALA A 259 -4.91 19.08 3.83
CA ALA A 259 -5.68 17.97 4.39
C ALA A 259 -4.90 17.23 5.49
N SER A 260 -3.61 16.98 5.25
CA SER A 260 -2.72 16.34 6.22
C SER A 260 -2.58 17.17 7.50
N GLU A 261 -2.45 18.49 7.37
CA GLU A 261 -2.36 19.40 8.52
C GLU A 261 -3.67 19.46 9.32
N LEU A 262 -4.83 19.50 8.65
CA LEU A 262 -6.14 19.48 9.34
C LEU A 262 -6.34 18.19 10.13
N ILE A 263 -5.96 17.04 9.56
CA ILE A 263 -5.97 15.75 10.27
C ILE A 263 -5.01 15.79 11.46
N ARG A 264 -3.77 16.27 11.27
CA ARG A 264 -2.76 16.40 12.33
C ARG A 264 -3.28 17.26 13.49
N GLN A 265 -3.98 18.35 13.21
CA GLN A 265 -4.56 19.21 14.23
C GLN A 265 -5.62 18.47 15.06
N GLU A 266 -6.51 17.68 14.46
CA GLU A 266 -7.50 16.89 15.21
C GLU A 266 -6.83 15.77 16.04
N LEU A 267 -5.74 15.17 15.55
CA LEU A 267 -4.92 14.24 16.35
C LEU A 267 -4.28 14.97 17.55
N ALA A 268 -3.72 16.17 17.34
CA ALA A 268 -3.15 16.97 18.42
C ALA A 268 -4.22 17.39 19.46
N LEU A 269 -5.44 17.71 19.03
CA LEU A 269 -6.57 17.96 19.94
C LEU A 269 -6.93 16.69 20.74
N THR A 270 -6.82 15.51 20.13
CA THR A 270 -7.05 14.23 20.81
C THR A 270 -6.01 13.99 21.91
N LYS A 271 -4.74 14.27 21.63
CA LYS A 271 -3.65 14.24 22.64
C LYS A 271 -3.91 15.23 23.77
N LYS A 272 -4.25 16.49 23.43
CA LYS A 272 -4.57 17.53 24.42
C LYS A 272 -5.77 17.17 25.31
N ALA A 273 -6.71 16.38 24.81
CA ALA A 273 -7.82 15.83 25.59
C ALA A 273 -7.41 14.69 26.54
N GLY A 274 -6.11 14.37 26.65
CA GLY A 274 -5.57 13.35 27.55
C GLY A 274 -5.68 11.92 27.01
N LYS A 275 -5.96 11.74 25.72
CA LYS A 275 -6.03 10.42 25.07
C LYS A 275 -4.76 10.19 24.25
N PRO A 276 -3.93 9.19 24.58
CA PRO A 276 -2.75 8.87 23.78
C PRO A 276 -3.12 8.53 22.34
N VAL A 277 -2.34 9.05 21.40
CA VAL A 277 -2.45 8.78 19.95
C VAL A 277 -1.24 7.97 19.51
N VAL A 278 -1.49 6.74 19.07
CA VAL A 278 -0.47 5.86 18.49
C VAL A 278 -0.72 5.71 16.99
N VAL A 279 0.30 5.95 16.18
CA VAL A 279 0.23 5.68 14.73
C VAL A 279 0.81 4.30 14.45
N SER A 280 0.09 3.51 13.67
CA SER A 280 0.57 2.25 13.10
C SER A 280 0.76 2.43 11.60
N MET A 281 2.00 2.45 11.13
CA MET A 281 2.32 2.57 9.71
C MET A 281 2.29 1.21 9.02
N ALA A 282 1.52 1.10 7.95
CA ALA A 282 1.35 -0.11 7.16
C ALA A 282 2.44 -0.29 6.12
N ALA A 283 2.09 -0.69 4.89
CA ALA A 283 3.04 -0.78 3.80
C ALA A 283 3.71 0.57 3.53
N MET A 284 2.97 1.69 3.67
CA MET A 284 3.48 3.02 3.41
C MET A 284 2.88 4.09 4.34
N ALA A 285 3.69 5.04 4.76
CA ALA A 285 3.27 6.23 5.50
C ALA A 285 4.25 7.37 5.19
N ALA A 286 4.22 7.85 3.96
CA ALA A 286 5.18 8.82 3.42
C ALA A 286 4.53 10.19 3.16
N SER A 287 5.34 11.25 3.05
CA SER A 287 4.91 12.59 2.69
C SER A 287 3.80 13.09 3.65
N GLY A 288 2.61 13.48 3.16
CA GLY A 288 1.46 13.85 4.01
C GLY A 288 1.08 12.80 5.06
N GLY A 289 1.31 11.50 4.80
CA GLY A 289 1.13 10.45 5.79
C GLY A 289 2.11 10.56 6.97
N TYR A 290 3.35 10.96 6.70
CA TYR A 290 4.31 11.26 7.76
C TYR A 290 4.00 12.58 8.46
N TRP A 291 3.55 13.60 7.73
CA TRP A 291 3.13 14.90 8.29
C TRP A 291 2.10 14.74 9.40
N LEU A 292 1.01 14.01 9.14
CA LEU A 292 -0.03 13.78 10.14
C LEU A 292 0.41 12.88 11.30
N SER A 293 1.46 12.07 11.08
CA SER A 293 1.98 11.11 12.06
C SER A 293 3.02 11.69 13.00
N ALA A 294 3.75 12.72 12.55
CA ALA A 294 4.95 13.21 13.22
C ALA A 294 4.70 13.63 14.68
N ASP A 295 3.51 14.16 14.97
CA ASP A 295 3.09 14.60 16.31
C ASP A 295 2.26 13.53 17.06
N ALA A 296 2.37 12.23 16.71
CA ALA A 296 1.80 11.17 17.55
C ALA A 296 2.59 11.02 18.87
N ASP A 297 1.98 10.40 19.90
CA ASP A 297 2.72 10.04 21.12
C ASP A 297 3.70 8.90 20.88
N LEU A 298 3.37 8.02 19.94
CA LEU A 298 4.20 6.88 19.54
C LEU A 298 3.89 6.48 18.09
N ILE A 299 4.93 6.22 17.30
CA ILE A 299 4.85 5.73 15.92
C ILE A 299 5.43 4.31 15.88
N VAL A 300 4.61 3.35 15.46
CA VAL A 300 5.00 1.97 15.17
C VAL A 300 5.05 1.76 13.66
N ALA A 301 6.15 1.20 13.14
CA ALA A 301 6.26 0.82 11.73
C ALA A 301 6.83 -0.59 11.58
N SER A 302 6.50 -1.28 10.49
CA SER A 302 7.17 -2.52 10.12
C SER A 302 8.61 -2.22 9.71
N PRO A 303 9.59 -3.13 9.90
CA PRO A 303 10.94 -2.94 9.36
C PRO A 303 10.97 -2.62 7.85
N VAL A 304 9.96 -3.10 7.12
CA VAL A 304 9.80 -2.93 5.67
C VAL A 304 8.73 -1.91 5.27
N THR A 305 8.22 -1.12 6.21
CA THR A 305 7.33 0.03 5.89
C THR A 305 8.11 1.08 5.12
N LEU A 306 7.52 1.68 4.08
CA LEU A 306 8.10 2.87 3.44
C LEU A 306 7.54 4.15 4.07
N THR A 307 8.40 4.99 4.63
CA THR A 307 8.01 6.24 5.30
C THR A 307 9.00 7.38 5.00
N GLY A 308 8.94 8.48 5.75
CA GLY A 308 9.66 9.70 5.44
C GLY A 308 9.03 10.42 4.25
N SER A 309 9.80 10.61 3.18
CA SER A 309 9.48 11.49 2.05
C SER A 309 9.08 12.90 2.50
N ILE A 310 9.81 13.42 3.48
CA ILE A 310 9.62 14.77 4.05
C ILE A 310 10.10 15.78 3.01
N GLY A 311 9.18 16.28 2.21
CA GLY A 311 9.43 17.17 1.09
C GLY A 311 8.12 17.48 0.38
N ILE A 312 8.11 18.55 -0.42
CA ILE A 312 6.90 19.11 -1.00
C ILE A 312 7.14 19.46 -2.46
N PHE A 313 6.10 19.27 -3.28
CA PHE A 313 6.11 19.64 -4.69
C PHE A 313 4.72 20.09 -5.12
N GLY A 314 4.68 20.85 -6.20
CA GLY A 314 3.50 21.20 -6.96
C GLY A 314 3.85 21.21 -8.45
N ALA A 315 2.87 20.89 -9.28
CA ALA A 315 3.01 21.04 -10.72
C ALA A 315 1.72 21.62 -11.30
N VAL A 316 1.87 22.60 -12.19
CA VAL A 316 0.75 23.22 -12.89
C VAL A 316 0.97 23.03 -14.39
N PRO A 317 0.14 22.23 -15.07
CA PRO A 317 0.21 22.13 -16.51
C PRO A 317 -0.49 23.33 -17.17
N THR A 318 0.08 23.83 -18.27
CA THR A 318 -0.59 24.76 -19.20
C THR A 318 -0.53 24.19 -20.61
N LEU A 319 -1.56 24.48 -21.40
CA LEU A 319 -1.82 23.92 -22.73
C LEU A 319 -1.77 24.97 -23.83
N GLU A 320 -1.26 26.17 -23.55
CA GLU A 320 -1.21 27.29 -24.47
C GLU A 320 -0.51 26.91 -25.79
N ARG A 321 0.61 26.18 -25.72
CA ARG A 321 1.34 25.71 -26.90
C ARG A 321 0.67 24.54 -27.60
N THR A 322 0.01 23.66 -26.85
CA THR A 322 -0.81 22.57 -27.43
C THR A 322 -1.96 23.16 -28.25
N LEU A 323 -2.67 24.14 -27.70
CA LEU A 323 -3.78 24.82 -28.35
C LEU A 323 -3.30 25.62 -29.56
N GLU A 324 -2.18 26.34 -29.45
CA GLU A 324 -1.55 27.06 -30.57
C GLU A 324 -1.27 26.13 -31.75
N ARG A 325 -0.75 24.92 -31.51
CA ARG A 325 -0.53 23.91 -32.57
C ARG A 325 -1.83 23.42 -33.23
N LEU A 326 -2.97 23.55 -32.55
CA LEU A 326 -4.28 23.22 -33.08
C LEU A 326 -4.99 24.43 -33.71
N GLY A 327 -4.34 25.59 -33.76
CA GLY A 327 -4.93 26.85 -34.24
C GLY A 327 -5.95 27.45 -33.26
N VAL A 328 -5.91 27.05 -31.99
CA VAL A 328 -6.76 27.60 -30.92
C VAL A 328 -5.94 28.56 -30.08
N HIS A 329 -6.44 29.78 -29.89
CA HIS A 329 -5.76 30.83 -29.13
C HIS A 329 -6.65 31.31 -27.98
N GLY A 330 -6.05 31.55 -26.82
CA GLY A 330 -6.69 32.25 -25.71
C GLY A 330 -6.29 33.72 -25.70
N ASP A 331 -7.25 34.62 -25.51
CA ASP A 331 -7.03 36.06 -25.32
C ASP A 331 -8.03 36.60 -24.30
N GLY A 332 -7.68 37.68 -23.60
CA GLY A 332 -8.50 38.28 -22.56
C GLY A 332 -7.82 39.40 -21.80
N VAL A 333 -8.52 39.94 -20.81
CA VAL A 333 -8.03 41.02 -19.94
C VAL A 333 -8.13 40.62 -18.48
N GLY A 334 -7.10 40.94 -17.71
CA GLY A 334 -7.04 40.75 -16.27
C GLY A 334 -7.02 42.10 -15.54
N THR A 335 -7.60 42.16 -14.35
CA THR A 335 -7.52 43.36 -13.51
C THR A 335 -6.19 43.45 -12.75
N THR A 336 -5.45 42.34 -12.66
CA THR A 336 -4.15 42.19 -11.97
C THR A 336 -3.23 41.22 -12.72
N ALA A 337 -1.94 41.22 -12.39
CA ALA A 337 -0.93 40.32 -12.98
C ALA A 337 -1.15 38.82 -12.71
N VAL A 338 -2.06 38.46 -11.80
CA VAL A 338 -2.37 37.08 -11.38
C VAL A 338 -3.82 36.69 -11.70
N SER A 339 -4.55 37.55 -12.41
CA SER A 339 -5.97 37.35 -12.73
C SER A 339 -6.21 36.17 -13.69
N HIS A 340 -5.18 35.70 -14.38
CA HIS A 340 -5.26 34.58 -15.30
C HIS A 340 -4.88 33.24 -14.66
N PHE A 341 -4.65 33.22 -13.35
CA PHE A 341 -4.31 32.00 -12.62
C PHE A 341 -5.36 30.90 -12.85
N GLY A 342 -4.89 29.70 -13.18
CA GLY A 342 -5.73 28.55 -13.49
C GLY A 342 -6.26 28.52 -14.93
N ASN A 343 -5.97 29.52 -15.76
CA ASN A 343 -6.28 29.46 -17.18
C ASN A 343 -5.30 28.53 -17.91
N LEU A 344 -5.78 27.35 -18.31
CA LEU A 344 -4.98 26.38 -19.06
C LEU A 344 -4.58 26.86 -20.46
N ALA A 345 -5.25 27.86 -21.01
CA ALA A 345 -4.98 28.39 -22.35
C ALA A 345 -3.96 29.55 -22.36
N SER A 346 -3.43 29.94 -21.21
CA SER A 346 -2.43 30.99 -21.07
C SER A 346 -1.19 30.47 -20.37
N ALA A 347 -0.03 31.03 -20.73
CA ALA A 347 1.20 30.75 -19.99
C ALA A 347 1.10 31.31 -18.57
N MET A 348 1.65 30.58 -17.60
CA MET A 348 1.75 31.04 -16.21
C MET A 348 2.70 32.23 -16.10
N SER A 349 2.28 33.31 -15.44
CA SER A 349 3.08 34.54 -15.31
C SER A 349 4.29 34.34 -14.38
N SER A 350 5.30 35.21 -14.49
CA SER A 350 6.45 35.20 -13.58
C SER A 350 6.05 35.40 -12.12
N GLU A 351 5.05 36.23 -11.87
CA GLU A 351 4.49 36.53 -10.56
C GLU A 351 3.80 35.30 -9.97
N GLU A 352 3.00 34.59 -10.78
CA GLU A 352 2.39 33.31 -10.38
C GLU A 352 3.46 32.27 -10.04
N GLN A 353 4.45 32.09 -10.91
CA GLN A 353 5.55 31.14 -10.67
C GLN A 353 6.31 31.46 -9.36
N ALA A 354 6.61 32.75 -9.12
CA ALA A 354 7.29 33.17 -7.90
C ALA A 354 6.44 32.89 -6.65
N MET A 355 5.13 33.17 -6.69
CA MET A 355 4.22 32.85 -5.58
C MET A 355 4.18 31.35 -5.29
N PHE A 356 4.02 30.50 -6.32
CA PHE A 356 4.01 29.04 -6.13
C PHE A 356 5.31 28.51 -5.54
N GLN A 357 6.45 29.03 -5.98
CA GLN A 357 7.74 28.63 -5.44
C GLN A 357 7.85 29.03 -3.95
N MET A 358 7.43 30.25 -3.58
CA MET A 358 7.41 30.70 -2.18
C MET A 358 6.47 29.86 -1.31
N ASP A 359 5.30 29.46 -1.84
CA ASP A 359 4.34 28.60 -1.14
C ASP A 359 4.91 27.20 -0.87
N VAL A 360 5.57 26.60 -1.86
CA VAL A 360 6.26 25.31 -1.73
C VAL A 360 7.39 25.41 -0.71
N GLU A 361 8.19 26.46 -0.73
CA GLU A 361 9.25 26.68 0.26
C GLU A 361 8.69 26.87 1.68
N GLN A 362 7.61 27.63 1.81
CA GLN A 362 6.94 27.81 3.10
C GLN A 362 6.36 26.50 3.63
N GLY A 363 5.69 25.73 2.77
CA GLY A 363 5.19 24.40 3.12
C GLY A 363 6.30 23.45 3.55
N TYR A 364 7.48 23.51 2.93
CA TYR A 364 8.63 22.71 3.35
C TYR A 364 9.13 23.10 4.74
N ARG A 365 9.28 24.41 5.02
CA ARG A 365 9.67 24.91 6.35
C ARG A 365 8.69 24.43 7.42
N GLN A 366 7.39 24.54 7.17
CA GLN A 366 6.35 24.05 8.07
C GLN A 366 6.45 22.54 8.28
N PHE A 367 6.73 21.76 7.24
CA PHE A 367 6.91 20.32 7.38
C PHE A 367 8.08 20.00 8.31
N LEU A 368 9.23 20.65 8.11
CA LEU A 368 10.39 20.46 8.97
C LEU A 368 10.08 20.82 10.42
N GLU A 369 9.35 21.91 10.67
CA GLU A 369 8.91 22.31 12.02
C GLU A 369 7.96 21.30 12.67
N VAL A 370 6.99 20.77 11.91
CA VAL A 370 6.06 19.74 12.39
C VAL A 370 6.83 18.50 12.82
N VAL A 371 7.78 18.05 12.00
CA VAL A 371 8.62 16.88 12.30
C VAL A 371 9.55 17.17 13.47
N ALA A 372 10.25 18.29 13.46
CA ALA A 372 11.15 18.71 14.53
C ALA A 372 10.44 18.74 15.88
N ARG A 373 9.25 19.35 15.94
CA ARG A 373 8.44 19.42 17.16
C ARG A 373 7.95 18.05 17.61
N GLY A 374 7.36 17.28 16.72
CA GLY A 374 6.77 15.98 17.04
C GLY A 374 7.81 14.94 17.45
N ARG A 375 8.98 14.96 16.81
CA ARG A 375 10.10 14.03 17.05
C ARG A 375 11.15 14.57 18.03
N LYS A 376 10.97 15.78 18.54
CA LYS A 376 11.90 16.48 19.45
C LYS A 376 13.32 16.55 18.88
N MET A 377 13.42 16.95 17.62
CA MET A 377 14.66 17.10 16.87
C MET A 377 14.87 18.57 16.51
N GLU A 378 16.13 18.98 16.34
CA GLU A 378 16.44 20.27 15.73
C GLU A 378 16.00 20.29 14.27
N VAL A 379 15.43 21.42 13.81
CA VAL A 379 14.99 21.60 12.40
C VAL A 379 16.13 21.29 11.43
N ALA A 380 17.36 21.73 11.75
CA ALA A 380 18.54 21.44 10.94
C ALA A 380 18.92 19.95 10.90
N ALA A 381 18.62 19.18 11.95
CA ALA A 381 18.82 17.73 11.96
C ALA A 381 17.77 17.02 11.10
N VAL A 382 16.52 17.47 11.16
CA VAL A 382 15.44 16.97 10.29
C VAL A 382 15.77 17.23 8.83
N ALA A 383 16.23 18.44 8.48
CA ALA A 383 16.58 18.81 7.11
C ALA A 383 17.60 17.85 6.48
N LYS A 384 18.60 17.38 7.25
CA LYS A 384 19.63 16.44 6.78
C LYS A 384 19.08 15.05 6.40
N ILE A 385 17.97 14.64 6.99
CA ILE A 385 17.33 13.34 6.75
C ILE A 385 16.03 13.46 5.94
N ALA A 386 15.68 14.68 5.55
CA ALA A 386 14.49 15.03 4.78
C ALA A 386 14.82 15.08 3.29
N GLU A 387 14.65 16.23 2.63
CA GLU A 387 14.87 16.43 1.19
C GLU A 387 14.02 15.52 0.30
N GLY A 388 12.85 15.08 0.78
CA GLY A 388 11.93 14.21 0.05
C GLY A 388 12.31 12.72 0.04
N ARG A 389 13.38 12.32 0.75
CA ARG A 389 13.91 10.95 0.75
C ARG A 389 12.98 9.96 1.45
N VAL A 390 12.73 8.82 0.81
CA VAL A 390 11.96 7.70 1.37
C VAL A 390 12.90 6.81 2.18
N TRP A 391 12.44 6.36 3.34
CA TRP A 391 13.17 5.45 4.22
C TRP A 391 12.35 4.18 4.50
N ASP A 392 13.01 3.03 4.58
CA ASP A 392 12.40 1.84 5.18
C ASP A 392 12.24 2.03 6.70
N GLY A 393 11.31 1.30 7.33
CA GLY A 393 10.99 1.47 8.74
C GLY A 393 12.14 1.17 9.69
N ALA A 394 13.02 0.22 9.36
CA ALA A 394 14.21 -0.07 10.17
C ALA A 394 15.19 1.11 10.15
N THR A 395 15.40 1.73 8.98
CA THR A 395 16.18 2.96 8.87
C THR A 395 15.49 4.14 9.54
N ALA A 396 14.18 4.31 9.39
CA ALA A 396 13.41 5.38 10.02
C ALA A 396 13.50 5.33 11.56
N LEU A 397 13.52 4.14 12.18
CA LEU A 397 13.78 3.97 13.61
C LEU A 397 15.17 4.51 13.98
N ARG A 398 16.21 4.12 13.24
CA ARG A 398 17.60 4.59 13.51
C ARG A 398 17.75 6.10 13.39
N LEU A 399 16.96 6.72 12.51
CA LEU A 399 16.94 8.18 12.30
C LEU A 399 16.05 8.93 13.30
N GLY A 400 15.33 8.24 14.20
CA GLY A 400 14.40 8.85 15.16
C GLY A 400 13.05 9.26 14.57
N LEU A 401 12.78 8.93 13.31
CA LEU A 401 11.51 9.23 12.63
C LEU A 401 10.37 8.32 13.10
N VAL A 402 10.68 7.14 13.64
CA VAL A 402 9.75 6.14 14.17
C VAL A 402 10.21 5.75 15.58
N ASP A 403 9.30 5.36 16.46
CA ASP A 403 9.61 5.00 17.86
C ASP A 403 9.85 3.50 18.06
N ARG A 404 9.10 2.65 17.35
CA ARG A 404 9.19 1.19 17.49
C ARG A 404 8.97 0.45 16.17
N LEU A 405 9.60 -0.72 16.07
CA LEU A 405 9.29 -1.68 15.02
C LEU A 405 8.16 -2.61 15.47
N GLY A 406 7.17 -2.84 14.62
CA GLY A 406 6.02 -3.68 14.91
C GLY A 406 4.90 -3.56 13.87
N ASN A 407 3.80 -4.26 14.12
CA ASN A 407 2.58 -4.21 13.31
C ASN A 407 1.43 -3.55 14.11
N LEU A 408 0.19 -3.76 13.66
CA LEU A 408 -1.01 -3.21 14.32
C LEU A 408 -1.17 -3.74 15.75
N ALA A 409 -0.87 -5.01 16.01
CA ALA A 409 -0.98 -5.60 17.33
C ALA A 409 -0.05 -4.91 18.34
N GLU A 410 1.21 -4.64 17.96
CA GLU A 410 2.13 -3.88 18.81
C GLU A 410 1.66 -2.43 19.01
N ALA A 411 1.09 -1.79 18.00
CA ALA A 411 0.53 -0.44 18.15
C ALA A 411 -0.66 -0.41 19.13
N VAL A 412 -1.56 -1.41 19.07
CA VAL A 412 -2.67 -1.55 20.02
C VAL A 412 -2.14 -1.83 21.42
N ALA A 413 -1.13 -2.68 21.56
CA ALA A 413 -0.51 -2.97 22.86
C ALA A 413 0.17 -1.74 23.47
N GLU A 414 0.85 -0.91 22.68
CA GLU A 414 1.43 0.35 23.16
C GLU A 414 0.35 1.38 23.54
N ALA A 415 -0.71 1.51 22.75
CA ALA A 415 -1.86 2.36 23.10
C ALA A 415 -2.51 1.91 24.40
N ALA A 416 -2.67 0.59 24.58
CA ALA A 416 -3.18 -0.02 25.81
C ALA A 416 -2.31 0.31 27.02
N ARG A 417 -0.98 0.19 26.88
CA ARG A 417 0.00 0.53 27.91
C ARG A 417 -0.05 2.02 28.28
N LEU A 418 -0.09 2.91 27.29
CA LEU A 418 -0.15 4.36 27.52
C LEU A 418 -1.44 4.78 28.21
N ALA A 419 -2.58 4.19 27.84
CA ALA A 419 -3.88 4.51 28.43
C ALA A 419 -4.23 3.71 29.69
N LYS A 420 -3.39 2.75 30.10
CA LYS A 420 -3.63 1.82 31.21
C LYS A 420 -4.99 1.12 31.05
N VAL A 421 -5.16 0.45 29.92
CA VAL A 421 -6.35 -0.36 29.57
C VAL A 421 -5.89 -1.70 29.00
N PRO A 422 -6.73 -2.75 29.03
CA PRO A 422 -6.41 -4.02 28.38
C PRO A 422 -6.38 -3.89 26.84
N ALA A 423 -5.43 -4.57 26.18
CA ALA A 423 -5.22 -4.48 24.73
C ALA A 423 -6.37 -5.11 23.92
N GLU A 424 -7.04 -6.11 24.49
CA GLU A 424 -8.25 -6.75 23.94
C GLU A 424 -9.45 -5.80 23.89
N ASN A 425 -9.36 -4.60 24.46
CA ASN A 425 -10.41 -3.57 24.38
C ASN A 425 -10.27 -2.65 23.16
N GLY A 426 -9.37 -2.99 22.22
CA GLY A 426 -9.36 -2.38 20.89
C GLY A 426 -10.67 -2.63 20.14
N TYR A 427 -11.16 -1.62 19.43
CA TYR A 427 -12.27 -1.78 18.50
C TYR A 427 -12.15 -0.85 17.29
N TYR A 428 -12.66 -1.28 16.13
CA TYR A 428 -12.68 -0.44 14.93
C TYR A 428 -13.75 0.66 15.02
N ILE A 429 -13.33 1.89 14.74
CA ILE A 429 -14.20 3.05 14.60
C ILE A 429 -14.52 3.23 13.12
N GLU A 430 -15.64 2.67 12.70
CA GLU A 430 -16.12 2.84 11.34
C GLU A 430 -16.82 4.18 11.15
N LEU A 431 -16.71 4.72 9.93
CA LEU A 431 -17.61 5.78 9.48
C LEU A 431 -19.00 5.19 9.33
N THR A 432 -19.90 5.51 10.25
CA THR A 432 -21.33 5.32 10.01
C THR A 432 -21.76 6.35 8.98
N PRO A 433 -22.23 5.96 7.78
CA PRO A 433 -22.73 6.92 6.80
C PRO A 433 -23.89 7.72 7.42
N THR A 434 -23.80 9.05 7.34
CA THR A 434 -24.77 9.97 7.93
C THR A 434 -25.98 10.24 7.02
N SER A 435 -25.88 9.92 5.73
CA SER A 435 -27.00 10.02 4.79
C SER A 435 -27.18 8.78 3.92
N LEU A 436 -28.38 8.57 3.37
CA LEU A 436 -28.63 7.53 2.37
C LEU A 436 -27.75 7.71 1.13
N ARG A 437 -27.49 8.97 0.72
CA ARG A 437 -26.61 9.28 -0.41
C ARG A 437 -25.17 8.82 -0.17
N GLU A 438 -24.63 9.03 1.03
CA GLU A 438 -23.31 8.54 1.42
C GLU A 438 -23.25 7.01 1.48
N ARG A 439 -24.36 6.35 1.86
CA ARG A 439 -24.47 4.88 1.76
C ARG A 439 -24.38 4.42 0.32
N PHE A 440 -25.12 5.06 -0.59
CA PHE A 440 -25.09 4.70 -2.02
C PHE A 440 -23.74 4.98 -2.68
N GLN A 441 -23.05 6.08 -2.32
CA GLN A 441 -21.76 6.46 -2.91
C GLN A 441 -20.57 5.63 -2.41
N ARG A 442 -20.68 4.97 -1.25
CA ARG A 442 -19.62 4.10 -0.69
C ARG A 442 -19.82 2.62 -1.00
N VAL A 443 -20.97 2.25 -1.55
CA VAL A 443 -21.21 0.89 -2.02
C VAL A 443 -20.65 0.80 -3.43
N ASP A 444 -19.36 0.55 -3.55
CA ASP A 444 -18.82 -0.14 -4.73
C ASP A 444 -19.13 -1.64 -4.57
N LYS A 445 -20.41 -1.95 -4.85
CA LYS A 445 -21.00 -3.21 -5.35
C LYS A 445 -22.54 -3.14 -5.34
N PRO A 446 -23.22 -2.11 -5.89
CA PRO A 446 -24.66 -1.93 -5.69
C PRO A 446 -25.52 -2.59 -6.77
N VAL A 447 -24.98 -3.55 -7.53
CA VAL A 447 -25.79 -4.38 -8.44
C VAL A 447 -25.80 -5.84 -7.98
N GLU A 448 -24.66 -6.43 -7.62
CA GLU A 448 -24.59 -7.85 -7.26
C GLU A 448 -25.32 -8.17 -5.94
N VAL A 449 -25.16 -7.37 -4.89
CA VAL A 449 -25.75 -7.66 -3.57
C VAL A 449 -27.26 -7.38 -3.55
N LEU A 450 -27.70 -6.36 -4.30
CA LEU A 450 -29.12 -6.02 -4.43
C LEU A 450 -29.83 -7.00 -5.39
N ALA A 451 -29.19 -7.41 -6.48
CA ALA A 451 -29.70 -8.43 -7.39
C ALA A 451 -29.72 -9.83 -6.76
N ALA A 452 -28.71 -10.21 -5.97
CA ALA A 452 -28.69 -11.48 -5.24
C ALA A 452 -29.84 -11.59 -4.22
N ARG A 453 -30.26 -10.45 -3.63
CA ARG A 453 -31.39 -10.40 -2.71
C ARG A 453 -32.77 -10.36 -3.40
N LEU A 454 -32.86 -9.88 -4.63
CA LEU A 454 -34.14 -9.68 -5.34
C LEU A 454 -34.45 -10.73 -6.42
N LEU A 455 -33.43 -11.31 -7.08
CA LEU A 455 -33.60 -12.06 -8.33
C LEU A 455 -33.12 -13.51 -8.27
N GLY A 456 -32.59 -13.95 -7.12
CA GLY A 456 -32.07 -15.30 -6.91
C GLY A 456 -30.75 -15.60 -7.65
N PRO A 457 -30.08 -16.70 -7.30
CA PRO A 457 -28.70 -16.99 -7.75
C PRO A 457 -28.54 -17.22 -9.27
N GLY A 458 -29.63 -17.46 -10.02
CA GLY A 458 -29.58 -17.73 -11.46
C GLY A 458 -29.48 -16.49 -12.37
N ALA A 459 -29.86 -15.29 -11.88
CA ALA A 459 -29.90 -14.08 -12.71
C ALA A 459 -28.52 -13.46 -12.99
N LEU A 460 -27.50 -13.83 -12.21
CA LEU A 460 -26.11 -13.31 -12.32
C LEU A 460 -25.38 -13.77 -13.59
N ALA A 461 -25.82 -14.86 -14.24
CA ALA A 461 -25.17 -15.35 -15.46
C ALA A 461 -25.43 -14.45 -16.69
N ALA A 462 -26.56 -13.73 -16.72
CA ALA A 462 -26.96 -12.89 -17.86
C ALA A 462 -26.35 -11.48 -17.86
N LEU A 463 -25.86 -11.01 -16.71
CA LEU A 463 -25.20 -9.70 -16.55
C LEU A 463 -23.69 -9.72 -16.88
N ARG A 464 -23.14 -10.88 -17.25
CA ARG A 464 -21.70 -11.09 -17.52
C ARG A 464 -21.21 -10.64 -18.90
N GLN A 465 -22.00 -9.95 -19.71
CA GLN A 465 -21.52 -9.39 -20.98
C GLN A 465 -20.94 -7.97 -20.75
N PRO A 466 -19.62 -7.76 -20.90
CA PRO A 466 -19.01 -6.45 -20.68
C PRO A 466 -19.29 -5.54 -21.88
N LEU A 467 -20.26 -4.64 -21.75
CA LEU A 467 -20.34 -3.43 -22.58
C LEU A 467 -19.39 -2.38 -21.99
N SER A 468 -18.11 -2.40 -22.38
CA SER A 468 -17.24 -1.22 -22.37
C SER A 468 -15.88 -1.52 -22.99
N GLY A 469 -15.66 -1.00 -24.21
CA GLY A 469 -14.37 -0.44 -24.59
C GLY A 469 -14.34 1.06 -24.26
N PRO A 470 -13.31 1.81 -24.69
CA PRO A 470 -12.04 2.00 -23.98
C PRO A 470 -11.90 3.45 -23.48
N VAL A 471 -11.82 3.65 -22.15
CA VAL A 471 -11.42 4.95 -21.52
C VAL A 471 -10.48 4.78 -20.32
N GLU A 472 -10.17 3.57 -19.86
CA GLU A 472 -9.25 3.35 -18.73
C GLU A 472 -7.75 3.38 -19.08
N LEU A 473 -7.39 3.61 -20.34
CA LEU A 473 -5.98 3.65 -20.78
C LEU A 473 -5.27 4.99 -20.50
N LEU A 474 -5.98 6.02 -20.03
CA LEU A 474 -5.42 7.37 -19.82
C LEU A 474 -5.31 7.79 -18.35
N LEU A 475 -5.81 6.99 -17.41
CA LEU A 475 -5.79 7.32 -15.97
C LEU A 475 -5.32 6.13 -15.13
N GLY A 476 -4.05 5.73 -15.32
CA GLY A 476 -3.23 5.15 -14.24
C GLY A 476 -3.77 3.93 -13.51
N GLY A 477 -4.54 3.06 -14.16
CA GLY A 477 -4.94 1.77 -13.62
C GLY A 477 -3.71 0.90 -13.38
N ALA A 478 -3.49 0.50 -12.13
CA ALA A 478 -2.45 -0.43 -11.74
C ALA A 478 -2.73 -1.81 -12.37
N ASP A 479 -1.93 -2.22 -13.36
CA ASP A 479 -1.94 -3.59 -13.88
C ASP A 479 -1.03 -4.49 -13.02
N PRO A 480 -1.57 -5.49 -12.30
CA PRO A 480 -0.77 -6.42 -11.51
C PRO A 480 -0.08 -7.53 -12.33
N ARG A 481 -0.21 -7.59 -13.67
CA ARG A 481 0.30 -8.72 -14.48
C ARG A 481 1.22 -8.38 -15.66
N ALA A 482 1.42 -7.11 -16.04
CA ALA A 482 2.50 -6.65 -16.92
C ALA A 482 2.74 -7.50 -18.19
N LEU A 483 1.70 -7.71 -18.99
CA LEU A 483 1.81 -8.34 -20.31
C LEU A 483 0.92 -7.60 -21.31
N TYR A 484 1.53 -6.83 -22.21
CA TYR A 484 0.89 -6.41 -23.46
C TYR A 484 1.61 -7.03 -24.66
N ALA A 485 0.91 -7.92 -25.36
CA ALA A 485 1.01 -8.09 -26.79
C ALA A 485 -0.43 -8.19 -27.31
N HIS A 486 -0.92 -7.16 -28.00
CA HIS A 486 -2.21 -7.22 -28.69
C HIS A 486 -1.95 -7.22 -30.20
N SER A 487 -2.32 -8.33 -30.85
CA SER A 487 -2.40 -8.39 -32.31
C SER A 487 -3.61 -7.59 -32.79
N LEU A 488 -3.45 -6.80 -33.85
CA LEU A 488 -4.52 -6.06 -34.54
C LEU A 488 -5.18 -6.89 -35.66
N LEU A 489 -4.90 -8.19 -35.76
CA LEU A 489 -5.60 -9.06 -36.69
C LEU A 489 -6.92 -9.54 -36.06
N PRO A 490 -8.03 -9.52 -36.82
CA PRO A 490 -9.29 -10.10 -36.37
C PRO A 490 -9.13 -11.61 -36.10
N PRO A 491 -9.90 -12.19 -35.17
CA PRO A 491 -9.85 -13.61 -34.86
C PRO A 491 -10.19 -14.47 -36.10
N PRO A 492 -9.62 -15.69 -36.24
CA PRO A 492 -9.76 -16.54 -37.42
C PRO A 492 -11.14 -17.23 -37.54
N GLY A 493 -12.22 -16.46 -37.40
CA GLY A 493 -13.61 -16.87 -37.58
C GLY A 493 -14.48 -15.86 -38.34
N GLU A 494 -13.99 -14.66 -38.64
CA GLU A 494 -14.76 -13.60 -39.34
C GLU A 494 -14.39 -13.41 -40.82
N LEU A 495 -13.59 -14.30 -41.42
CA LEU A 495 -13.28 -14.28 -42.86
C LEU A 495 -14.20 -15.18 -43.72
N LEU A 496 -15.29 -15.68 -43.15
CA LEU A 496 -16.33 -16.40 -43.89
C LEU A 496 -17.71 -15.95 -43.44
N ARG A 497 -18.12 -14.75 -43.87
CA ARG A 497 -19.51 -14.37 -44.17
C ARG A 497 -19.57 -13.08 -44.98
#